data_AF-A0A1H3CXU6-F1
#
_entry.id   AF-A0A1H3CXU6-F1
#
_cell.length_a   1.000
_cell.length_b   1.000
_cell.length_c   1.000
_cell.angle_alpha   90.00
_cell.angle_beta   90.00
_cell.angle_gamma   90.00
#
_symmetry.space_group_name_H-M   'P 1'
#
loop_
_entity.id
_entity.type
_entity.pdbx_description
1 polymer ?
#
loop_
_entity_poly.entity_id
_entity_poly.type
_entity_poly.pdbx_seq_one_letter_code
_entity_poly.pdbx_strand_id
1 'polypeptide(L)'
;MRRLILSVHNLNILRMYILSKNDNKMINWFALGESDSKQLVTWVFYAGLAIALYYSYIFGKAISVLLPTTITESTGFHTYSSVEAPNYALGMIGGILFFFVCMIIWKLLCELLLLVFESLRIYIDSKKMKEHSD
;
A
#
# COMPACT_ATOMS: atom_id res chain seq x y z
N MET A 1 -44.21 37.56 14.52
CA MET A 1 -43.16 37.01 15.41
C MET A 1 -42.98 35.49 15.34
N ARG A 2 -44.03 34.65 15.28
CA ARG A 2 -43.88 33.16 15.24
C ARG A 2 -43.11 32.57 14.03
N ARG A 3 -43.10 33.23 12.87
CA ARG A 3 -42.41 32.72 11.66
C ARG A 3 -40.88 32.86 11.70
N LEU A 4 -40.35 33.82 12.45
CA LEU A 4 -38.90 34.01 12.59
C LEU A 4 -38.27 32.95 13.50
N ILE A 5 -39.00 32.51 14.53
CA ILE A 5 -38.53 31.50 15.50
C ILE A 5 -38.36 30.13 14.83
N LEU A 6 -39.27 29.75 13.92
CA LEU A 6 -39.18 28.50 13.15
C LEU A 6 -38.01 28.48 12.17
N SER A 7 -37.68 29.63 11.56
CA SER A 7 -36.55 29.74 10.62
C SER A 7 -35.20 29.61 11.34
N VAL A 8 -35.06 30.24 12.51
CA VAL A 8 -33.84 30.13 13.35
C VAL A 8 -33.66 28.71 13.89
N HIS A 9 -34.74 28.03 14.28
CA HIS A 9 -34.67 26.66 14.79
C HIS A 9 -34.21 25.66 13.72
N ASN A 10 -34.66 25.83 12.48
CA ASN A 10 -34.27 24.98 11.35
C ASN A 10 -32.80 25.22 10.95
N LEU A 11 -32.33 26.47 11.04
CA LEU A 11 -30.92 26.81 10.81
C LEU A 11 -30.00 26.18 11.86
N ASN A 12 -30.42 26.15 13.13
CA ASN A 12 -29.66 25.51 14.22
C ASN A 12 -29.59 23.99 14.07
N ILE A 13 -30.68 23.35 13.63
CA ILE A 13 -30.71 21.90 13.37
C ILE A 13 -29.79 21.57 12.20
N LEU A 14 -29.80 22.36 11.12
CA LEU A 14 -28.89 22.18 9.99
C LEU A 14 -27.42 22.39 10.42
N ARG A 15 -27.15 23.35 11.30
CA ARG A 15 -25.82 23.62 11.85
C ARG A 15 -25.33 22.48 12.76
N MET A 16 -26.21 21.86 13.54
CA MET A 16 -25.90 20.63 14.30
C MET A 16 -25.61 19.44 13.37
N TYR A 17 -26.37 19.29 12.28
CA TYR A 17 -26.16 18.20 11.31
C TYR A 17 -24.82 18.34 10.56
N ILE A 18 -24.41 19.58 10.23
CA ILE A 18 -23.13 19.84 9.57
C ILE A 18 -21.94 19.68 10.53
N LEU A 19 -22.10 20.02 11.83
CA LEU A 19 -21.04 19.83 12.83
C LEU A 19 -20.84 18.36 13.24
N SER A 20 -21.87 17.52 13.15
CA SER A 20 -21.76 16.08 13.42
C SER A 20 -20.98 15.33 12.31
N LYS A 21 -21.03 15.82 11.06
CA LYS A 21 -20.37 15.16 9.92
C LYS A 21 -18.89 15.57 9.72
N ASN A 22 -18.25 16.11 10.74
CA ASN A 22 -16.82 16.41 10.74
C ASN A 22 -16.07 15.47 11.70
N ASP A 23 -16.40 14.18 11.64
CA ASP A 23 -15.51 13.11 12.10
C ASP A 23 -14.29 13.11 11.18
N ASN A 24 -13.38 14.06 11.44
CA ASN A 24 -11.97 13.86 11.17
C ASN A 24 -11.59 12.63 12.00
N LYS A 25 -11.66 11.48 11.33
CA LYS A 25 -11.04 10.23 11.73
C LYS A 25 -9.53 10.50 11.76
N MET A 26 -9.09 11.23 12.78
CA MET A 26 -7.68 11.39 13.09
C MET A 26 -7.17 9.98 13.32
N ILE A 27 -6.35 9.53 12.37
CA ILE A 27 -5.68 8.24 12.39
C ILE A 27 -4.83 8.27 13.64
N ASN A 28 -5.32 7.68 14.72
CA ASN A 28 -4.54 7.52 15.94
C ASN A 28 -3.47 6.45 15.65
N TRP A 29 -2.29 6.90 15.21
CA TRP A 29 -1.10 6.08 14.94
C TRP A 29 -0.60 5.28 16.17
N PHE A 30 -1.15 5.52 17.35
CA PHE A 30 -0.84 4.79 18.58
C PHE A 30 -1.96 3.84 19.04
N ALA A 31 -3.11 3.80 18.35
CA ALA A 31 -4.19 2.85 18.62
C ALA A 31 -3.98 1.48 17.92
N LEU A 32 -2.75 1.19 17.45
CA LEU A 32 -2.40 -0.09 16.83
C LEU A 32 -2.59 -1.29 17.77
N GLY A 33 -2.58 -1.06 19.09
CA GLY A 33 -2.83 -2.11 20.10
C GLY A 33 -4.29 -2.54 20.22
N GLU A 34 -5.25 -1.71 19.77
CA GLU A 34 -6.70 -1.96 19.91
C GLU A 34 -7.37 -2.31 18.57
N SER A 35 -6.67 -2.14 17.45
CA SER A 35 -7.21 -2.42 16.12
C SER A 35 -7.21 -3.92 15.81
N ASP A 36 -8.29 -4.39 15.18
CA ASP A 36 -8.44 -5.77 14.70
C ASP A 36 -7.20 -6.20 13.88
N SER A 37 -6.66 -7.39 14.15
CA SER A 37 -5.45 -7.92 13.51
C SER A 37 -5.57 -7.94 11.98
N LYS A 38 -6.79 -8.06 11.44
CA LYS A 38 -7.03 -7.96 10.00
C LYS A 38 -6.79 -6.56 9.44
N GLN A 39 -7.15 -5.50 10.18
CA GLN A 39 -6.89 -4.13 9.73
C GLN A 39 -5.40 -3.86 9.70
N LEU A 40 -4.67 -4.24 10.75
CA LEU A 40 -3.22 -4.04 10.84
C LEU A 40 -2.49 -4.68 9.65
N VAL A 41 -2.82 -5.94 9.35
CA VAL A 41 -2.23 -6.68 8.23
C VAL A 41 -2.62 -6.08 6.88
N THR A 42 -3.82 -5.50 6.76
CA THR A 42 -4.23 -4.78 5.55
C THR A 42 -3.34 -3.55 5.30
N TRP A 43 -3.03 -2.76 6.34
CA TRP A 43 -2.12 -1.62 6.21
C TRP A 43 -0.70 -2.06 5.83
N VAL A 44 -0.18 -3.11 6.48
CA VAL A 44 1.13 -3.68 6.16
C VAL A 44 1.17 -4.20 4.72
N PHE A 45 0.08 -4.82 4.25
CA PHE A 45 -0.04 -5.28 2.88
C PHE A 45 0.06 -4.11 1.89
N TYR A 46 -0.66 -3.01 2.13
CA TYR A 46 -0.58 -1.81 1.27
C TYR A 46 0.81 -1.16 1.30
N ALA A 47 1.44 -1.08 2.47
CA ALA A 47 2.80 -0.56 2.60
C ALA A 47 3.80 -1.39 1.77
N GLY A 48 3.68 -2.72 1.87
CA GLY A 48 4.48 -3.65 1.08
C GLY A 48 4.26 -3.54 -0.42
N LEU A 49 3.01 -3.38 -0.84
CA LEU A 49 2.67 -3.20 -2.25
C LEU A 49 3.31 -1.93 -2.82
N ALA A 50 3.29 -0.83 -2.08
CA ALA A 50 3.97 0.40 -2.46
C ALA A 50 5.49 0.22 -2.59
N ILE A 51 6.11 -0.48 -1.62
CA ILE A 51 7.55 -0.78 -1.64
C ILE A 51 7.90 -1.67 -2.83
N ALA A 52 7.14 -2.74 -3.08
CA ALA A 52 7.36 -3.67 -4.18
C ALA A 52 7.26 -2.98 -5.54
N LEU A 53 6.30 -2.06 -5.69
CA LEU A 53 6.10 -1.29 -6.92
C LEU A 53 7.27 -0.33 -7.18
N TYR A 54 7.80 0.31 -6.13
CA TYR A 54 8.98 1.17 -6.22
C TYR A 54 10.24 0.40 -6.65
N TYR A 55 10.53 -0.73 -6.01
CA TYR A 55 11.71 -1.53 -6.36
C TYR A 55 11.59 -2.18 -7.74
N SER A 56 10.40 -2.63 -8.13
CA SER A 56 10.14 -3.14 -9.49
C SER A 56 10.40 -2.08 -10.56
N TYR A 57 9.98 -0.83 -10.33
CA TYR A 57 10.24 0.25 -11.27
C TYR A 57 11.74 0.52 -11.45
N ILE A 58 12.49 0.59 -10.35
CA ILE A 58 13.96 0.77 -10.41
C ILE A 58 14.62 -0.39 -11.13
N PHE A 59 14.20 -1.62 -10.82
CA PHE A 59 14.75 -2.82 -11.43
C PHE A 59 14.47 -2.87 -12.95
N GLY A 60 13.23 -2.57 -13.36
CA GLY A 60 12.87 -2.51 -14.78
C GLY A 60 13.67 -1.44 -15.54
N LYS A 61 13.89 -0.28 -14.92
CA LYS A 61 14.75 0.77 -15.49
C LYS A 61 16.21 0.29 -15.61
N ALA A 62 16.75 -0.37 -14.59
CA ALA A 62 18.10 -0.91 -14.64
C ALA A 62 18.27 -1.92 -15.79
N ILE A 63 17.31 -2.83 -15.97
CA ILE A 63 17.31 -3.80 -17.08
C ILE A 63 17.24 -3.10 -18.45
N SER A 64 16.42 -2.04 -18.59
CA SER A 64 16.33 -1.30 -19.87
C SER A 64 17.64 -0.63 -20.30
N VAL A 65 18.49 -0.26 -19.33
CA VAL A 65 19.79 0.39 -19.57
C VAL A 65 20.90 -0.65 -19.75
N LEU A 66 20.86 -1.75 -18.99
CA LEU A 66 21.89 -2.79 -19.02
C LEU A 66 21.84 -3.68 -20.27
N LEU A 67 20.65 -3.82 -20.88
CA LEU A 67 20.49 -4.56 -22.14
C LEU A 67 20.04 -3.59 -23.24
N PRO A 68 20.94 -2.79 -23.84
CA PRO A 68 20.58 -1.93 -24.97
C PRO A 68 20.28 -2.76 -26.23
N THR A 69 19.36 -2.27 -27.05
CA THR A 69 19.09 -2.79 -28.40
C THR A 69 19.98 -2.02 -29.36
N THR A 70 20.71 -2.74 -30.20
CA THR A 70 21.34 -2.15 -31.38
C THR A 70 20.25 -1.87 -32.40
N ILE A 71 19.91 -0.60 -32.58
CA ILE A 71 19.10 -0.15 -33.72
C ILE A 71 20.06 0.26 -34.85
N THR A 72 19.84 -0.34 -36.02
CA THR A 72 20.60 -0.02 -37.22
C THR A 72 19.92 1.15 -37.92
N GLU A 73 20.39 2.38 -37.67
CA GLU A 73 19.93 3.54 -38.42
C GLU A 73 20.68 3.66 -39.74
N SER A 74 19.94 3.62 -40.85
CA SER A 74 20.49 3.87 -42.18
C SER A 74 20.57 5.37 -42.42
N THR A 75 21.65 6.02 -41.97
CA THR A 75 21.99 7.35 -42.50
C THR A 75 22.36 7.18 -43.97
N GLY A 76 21.75 7.97 -44.87
CA GLY A 76 21.75 7.82 -46.34
C GLY A 76 23.09 7.79 -47.09
N PHE A 77 24.21 7.65 -46.38
CA PHE A 77 25.54 7.33 -46.91
C PHE A 77 26.10 6.17 -46.11
N HIS A 78 25.94 4.94 -46.61
CA HIS A 78 26.68 3.67 -46.32
C HIS A 78 27.49 3.55 -45.00
N THR A 79 27.00 4.10 -43.89
CA THR A 79 27.66 4.10 -42.60
C THR A 79 26.65 3.58 -41.61
N TYR A 80 26.81 2.32 -41.22
CA TYR A 80 26.00 1.69 -40.19
C TYR A 80 26.59 2.12 -38.84
N SER A 81 26.03 3.15 -38.22
CA SER A 81 26.34 3.46 -36.83
C SER A 81 25.34 2.72 -35.95
N SER A 82 25.81 1.72 -35.20
CA SER A 82 25.00 1.05 -34.19
C SER A 82 24.79 2.02 -33.03
N VAL A 83 23.61 2.63 -32.96
CA VAL A 83 23.22 3.42 -31.79
C VAL A 83 22.63 2.44 -30.77
N GLU A 84 23.25 2.37 -29.59
CA GLU A 84 22.73 1.61 -28.47
C GLU A 84 21.52 2.35 -27.88
N ALA A 85 20.32 1.91 -28.23
CA ALA A 85 19.09 2.45 -27.67
C ALA A 85 18.62 1.60 -26.49
N PRO A 86 18.27 2.21 -25.34
CA PRO A 86 17.77 1.47 -24.19
C PRO A 86 16.49 0.71 -24.54
N ASN A 87 16.44 -0.57 -24.17
CA ASN A 87 15.27 -1.44 -24.40
C ASN A 87 14.20 -1.20 -23.34
N TYR A 88 13.36 -0.19 -23.55
CA TYR A 88 12.23 0.07 -22.65
C TYR A 88 11.24 -1.11 -22.57
N ALA A 89 11.02 -1.83 -23.67
CA ALA A 89 10.12 -2.98 -23.71
C ALA A 89 10.63 -4.14 -22.82
N LEU A 90 11.93 -4.45 -22.93
CA LEU A 90 12.55 -5.52 -22.15
C LEU A 90 12.61 -5.16 -20.66
N GLY A 91 12.92 -3.89 -20.35
CA GLY A 91 12.87 -3.37 -18.98
C GLY A 91 11.48 -3.43 -18.36
N MET A 92 10.42 -3.12 -19.13
CA MET A 92 9.05 -3.21 -18.65
C MET A 92 8.66 -4.66 -18.32
N ILE A 93 8.97 -5.61 -19.20
CA ILE A 93 8.69 -7.04 -18.99
C ILE A 93 9.45 -7.56 -17.76
N GLY A 94 10.74 -7.22 -17.65
CA GLY A 94 11.57 -7.59 -16.51
C GLY A 94 11.08 -7.01 -15.18
N GLY A 95 10.67 -5.73 -15.18
CA GLY A 95 10.08 -5.08 -14.01
C GLY A 95 8.78 -5.74 -13.56
N ILE A 96 7.89 -6.08 -14.49
CA ILE A 96 6.62 -6.77 -14.20
C ILE A 96 6.88 -8.15 -13.58
N LEU A 97 7.78 -8.94 -14.18
CA LEU A 97 8.16 -10.25 -13.64
C LEU A 97 8.72 -10.14 -12.20
N PHE A 98 9.59 -9.17 -11.97
CA PHE A 98 10.16 -8.92 -10.64
C PHE A 98 9.08 -8.50 -9.62
N PHE A 99 8.12 -7.66 -10.03
CA PHE A 99 6.99 -7.28 -9.18
C PHE A 99 6.19 -8.49 -8.70
N PHE A 100 5.88 -9.44 -9.61
CA PHE A 100 5.16 -10.66 -9.23
C PHE A 100 5.92 -11.50 -8.21
N VAL A 101 7.24 -11.66 -8.38
CA VAL A 101 8.06 -12.41 -7.43
C VAL A 101 8.06 -11.73 -6.05
N CYS A 102 8.25 -10.41 -6.01
CA CYS A 102 8.18 -9.65 -4.76
C CYS A 102 6.80 -9.76 -4.10
N MET A 103 5.71 -9.71 -4.87
CA MET A 103 4.35 -9.87 -4.35
C MET A 103 4.11 -11.25 -3.74
N ILE A 104 4.65 -12.32 -4.34
CA ILE A 104 4.55 -13.67 -3.79
C ILE A 104 5.30 -13.76 -2.45
N ILE A 105 6.53 -13.26 -2.39
CA ILE A 105 7.34 -13.25 -1.16
C ILE A 105 6.65 -12.39 -0.08
N TRP A 106 6.13 -11.23 -0.46
CA TRP A 106 5.43 -10.34 0.47
C TRP A 106 4.16 -10.98 1.03
N LYS A 107 3.38 -11.66 0.19
CA LYS A 107 2.19 -12.39 0.62
C LYS A 107 2.54 -13.48 1.64
N LEU A 108 3.61 -14.23 1.41
CA LEU A 108 4.10 -15.24 2.37
C LEU A 108 4.48 -14.61 3.72
N LEU A 109 5.14 -13.45 3.71
CA LEU A 109 5.45 -12.70 4.94
C LEU A 109 4.20 -12.23 5.67
N CYS A 110 3.17 -11.77 4.95
CA CYS A 110 1.89 -11.37 5.56
C CYS A 110 1.17 -12.55 6.24
N GLU A 111 1.17 -13.73 5.62
CA GLU A 111 0.60 -14.94 6.21
C GLU A 111 1.37 -15.39 7.46
N LEU A 112 2.71 -15.34 7.41
CA LEU A 112 3.56 -15.63 8.58
C LEU A 112 3.27 -14.67 9.75
N LEU A 113 3.11 -13.38 9.45
CA LEU A 113 2.84 -12.36 10.47
C LEU A 113 1.47 -12.60 11.15
N LEU A 114 0.45 -12.99 10.39
CA LEU A 114 -0.86 -13.36 10.95
C LEU A 114 -0.75 -14.55 11.91
N LEU A 115 0.01 -15.57 11.53
CA LEU A 115 0.19 -16.78 12.34
C LEU A 115 0.92 -16.47 13.66
N VAL A 116 1.91 -15.58 13.63
CA VAL A 116 2.58 -15.09 14.84
C VAL A 116 1.60 -14.35 15.74
N PHE A 117 0.79 -13.43 15.21
CA PHE A 117 -0.20 -12.72 16.02
C PHE A 117 -1.25 -13.65 16.64
N GLU A 118 -1.73 -14.65 15.91
CA GLU A 118 -2.67 -15.65 16.42
C GLU A 118 -2.05 -16.44 17.59
N SER A 119 -0.80 -16.89 17.43
CA SER A 119 -0.09 -17.62 18.50
C SER A 119 0.13 -16.76 19.76
N LEU A 120 0.46 -15.47 19.60
CA LEU A 120 0.59 -14.54 20.72
C LEU A 120 -0.75 -14.34 21.44
N ARG A 121 -1.84 -14.23 20.68
CA ARG A 121 -3.19 -14.08 21.25
C ARG A 121 -3.55 -15.27 22.13
N ILE A 122 -3.35 -16.49 21.64
CA ILE A 122 -3.59 -17.73 22.40
C ILE A 122 -2.72 -17.77 23.66
N TYR A 123 -1.44 -17.39 23.56
CA TYR A 123 -0.52 -17.37 24.69
C TYR A 123 -0.99 -16.39 25.78
N ILE A 124 -1.37 -15.17 25.41
CA ILE A 124 -1.86 -14.15 26.35
C ILE A 124 -3.13 -14.63 27.06
N ASP A 125 -4.07 -15.21 26.32
CA ASP A 125 -5.34 -15.69 26.88
C ASP A 125 -5.13 -16.85 27.87
N SER A 126 -4.23 -17.78 27.53
CA SER A 126 -3.86 -18.90 28.40
C SER A 126 -3.21 -18.45 29.72
N LYS A 127 -2.46 -17.35 29.70
CA LYS A 127 -1.83 -16.78 30.90
C LYS A 127 -2.88 -16.12 31.80
N LYS A 128 -3.84 -15.42 31.20
CA LYS A 128 -4.91 -14.70 31.91
C LYS A 128 -5.84 -15.63 32.69
N MET A 129 -6.10 -16.84 32.18
CA MET A 129 -6.91 -17.84 32.89
C MET A 129 -6.21 -18.44 34.12
N LYS A 130 -4.87 -18.49 34.15
CA LYS A 130 -4.12 -19.00 35.29
C LYS A 130 -4.13 -18.05 36.49
N GLU A 131 -4.10 -16.73 36.25
CA GLU A 131 -4.11 -15.73 37.33
C GLU A 131 -5.47 -15.58 38.03
N HIS A 132 -6.57 -16.13 37.48
CA HIS A 132 -7.92 -15.99 38.05
C HIS A 132 -8.38 -17.24 38.83
N SER A 133 -7.55 -18.29 38.93
CA SER A 133 -7.79 -19.50 39.73
C SER A 133 -6.97 -19.59 41.03
N ASP A 134 -6.11 -18.59 41.28
CA ASP A 134 -5.44 -18.37 42.56
C ASP A 134 -6.15 -17.25 43.35
#